data_AF-A0A8D1LN31-F1
#
_entry.id   AF-A0A8D1LN31-F1
#
_cell.length_a   1.000
_cell.length_b   1.000
_cell.length_c   1.000
_cell.angle_alpha   90.00
_cell.angle_beta   90.00
_cell.angle_gamma   90.00
#
_symmetry.space_group_name_H-M   'P 1'
#
loop_
_entity.id
_entity.type
_entity.pdbx_description
1 polymer ?
#
loop_
_entity_poly.entity_id
_entity_poly.type
_entity_poly.pdbx_seq_one_letter_code
_entity_poly.pdbx_strand_id
1 'polypeptide(L)'
;MEITQSGQQTENQMKKHENNIRDLWDNIKQASICIIRIPEGVEKDKGMENIFEEIIAGNFPNLNDTEFRIQEARTAPNKLNPNRPTPRHIIIKMAKVTDKERILKAAREKKNVTYKGTPIRLSADFSTEIIQARREWQEIFKVLKGKKYATKNTLSSKNII
;
A
#
# COMPACT_ATOMS: atom_id res chain seq x y z
N MET A 1 6.09 40.77 3.55
CA MET A 1 7.03 40.03 2.69
C MET A 1 6.40 39.95 1.32
N GLU A 2 6.93 40.69 0.35
CA GLU A 2 6.49 40.63 -1.05
C GLU A 2 7.03 39.35 -1.68
N ILE A 3 6.13 38.47 -2.10
CA ILE A 3 6.50 37.28 -2.86
C ILE A 3 6.68 37.74 -4.31
N THR A 4 7.92 37.81 -4.79
CA THR A 4 8.20 38.19 -6.17
C THR A 4 7.63 37.15 -7.14
N GLN A 5 7.13 37.60 -8.30
CA GLN A 5 6.59 36.74 -9.37
C GLN A 5 7.59 35.65 -9.81
N SER A 6 8.89 35.96 -9.75
CA SER A 6 9.98 35.01 -10.01
C SER A 6 10.06 33.88 -8.97
N GLY A 7 9.76 34.17 -7.70
CA GLY A 7 9.72 33.18 -6.62
C GLY A 7 8.53 32.21 -6.72
N GLN A 8 7.35 32.72 -7.12
CA GLN A 8 6.19 31.85 -7.39
C GLN A 8 6.42 30.94 -8.60
N GLN A 9 7.11 31.43 -9.63
CA GLN A 9 7.43 30.65 -10.82
C GLN A 9 8.40 29.49 -10.52
N THR A 10 9.46 29.73 -9.74
CA THR A 10 10.41 28.68 -9.34
C THR A 10 9.75 27.65 -8.44
N GLU A 11 8.92 28.07 -7.48
CA GLU A 11 8.17 27.17 -6.62
C GLU A 11 7.22 26.25 -7.42
N ASN A 12 6.51 26.80 -8.42
CA ASN A 12 5.65 26.02 -9.30
C ASN A 12 6.43 25.01 -10.15
N GLN A 13 7.63 25.36 -10.61
CA GLN A 13 8.50 24.44 -11.35
C GLN A 13 9.01 23.29 -10.46
N MET A 14 9.41 23.59 -9.22
CA MET A 14 9.86 22.59 -8.25
C MET A 14 8.73 21.60 -7.92
N LYS A 15 7.52 22.12 -7.64
CA LYS A 15 6.33 21.28 -7.40
C LYS A 15 6.01 20.38 -8.59
N LYS A 16 6.15 20.90 -9.83
CA LYS A 16 5.94 20.10 -11.05
C LYS A 16 6.97 18.96 -11.15
N HIS A 17 8.25 19.23 -10.87
CA HIS A 17 9.29 18.19 -10.88
C HIS A 17 9.06 17.13 -9.81
N GLU A 18 8.72 17.54 -8.60
CA GLU A 18 8.42 16.63 -7.49
C GLU A 18 7.24 15.70 -7.83
N ASN A 19 6.16 16.26 -8.39
CA ASN A 19 5.02 15.48 -8.86
C ASN A 19 5.42 14.46 -9.96
N ASN A 20 6.24 14.87 -10.92
CA ASN A 20 6.71 13.96 -11.98
C ASN A 20 7.56 12.80 -11.41
N ILE A 21 8.45 13.10 -10.46
CA ILE A 21 9.28 12.07 -9.79
C ILE A 21 8.38 11.08 -9.06
N ARG A 22 7.35 11.58 -8.36
CA ARG A 22 6.37 10.73 -7.68
C ARG A 22 5.65 9.80 -8.67
N ASP A 23 5.09 10.34 -9.73
CA ASP A 23 4.30 9.56 -10.68
C ASP A 23 5.16 8.47 -11.35
N LEU A 24 6.44 8.78 -11.63
CA LEU A 24 7.42 7.80 -12.10
C LEU A 24 7.69 6.71 -11.05
N TRP A 25 7.88 7.09 -9.80
CA TRP A 25 8.15 6.15 -8.71
C TRP A 25 6.97 5.22 -8.44
N ASP A 26 5.76 5.77 -8.49
CA ASP A 26 4.53 5.01 -8.33
C ASP A 26 4.29 4.08 -9.51
N ASN A 27 4.64 4.49 -10.74
CA ASN A 27 4.64 3.59 -11.91
C ASN A 27 5.59 2.41 -11.70
N ILE A 28 6.82 2.67 -11.23
CA ILE A 28 7.82 1.63 -10.95
C ILE A 28 7.31 0.64 -9.88
N LYS A 29 6.64 1.15 -8.85
CA LYS A 29 6.10 0.36 -7.72
C LYS A 29 4.70 -0.19 -7.98
N GLN A 30 4.07 0.17 -9.10
CA GLN A 30 2.66 -0.13 -9.35
C GLN A 30 2.38 -1.62 -9.31
N ALA A 31 3.33 -2.46 -9.75
CA ALA A 31 3.23 -3.92 -9.74
C ALA A 31 3.85 -4.59 -8.50
N SER A 32 4.29 -3.83 -7.49
CA SER A 32 4.98 -4.38 -6.31
C SER A 32 4.05 -4.70 -5.14
N ILE A 33 4.23 -5.88 -4.55
CA ILE A 33 3.60 -6.39 -3.32
C ILE A 33 4.65 -6.38 -2.21
N CYS A 34 4.24 -5.94 -1.02
CA CYS A 34 5.04 -5.96 0.19
C CYS A 34 4.48 -7.02 1.17
N ILE A 35 5.36 -7.90 1.63
CA ILE A 35 5.09 -8.93 2.63
C ILE A 35 5.77 -8.53 3.94
N ILE A 36 5.00 -8.48 5.01
CA ILE A 36 5.44 -8.01 6.33
C ILE A 36 5.33 -9.16 7.33
N ARG A 37 6.29 -9.23 8.26
CA ARG A 37 6.40 -10.21 9.36
C ARG A 37 6.86 -11.60 8.93
N ILE A 38 7.69 -11.68 7.90
CA ILE A 38 8.44 -12.90 7.60
C ILE A 38 9.69 -12.92 8.51
N PRO A 39 9.98 -14.04 9.20
CA PRO A 39 11.19 -14.16 10.01
C PRO A 39 12.47 -13.96 9.18
N GLU A 40 13.41 -13.23 9.74
CA GLU A 40 14.69 -12.94 9.09
C GLU A 40 15.51 -14.22 8.91
N GLY A 41 16.15 -14.39 7.74
CA GLY A 41 16.98 -15.57 7.43
C GLY A 41 16.27 -16.66 6.62
N VAL A 42 14.95 -16.79 6.71
CA VAL A 42 14.18 -17.79 5.93
C VAL A 42 14.34 -17.59 4.41
N GLU A 43 14.52 -16.34 4.00
CA GLU A 43 14.76 -15.94 2.61
C GLU A 43 16.08 -16.46 2.05
N LYS A 44 17.10 -16.69 2.89
CA LYS A 44 18.42 -17.19 2.45
C LYS A 44 18.39 -18.67 2.09
N ASP A 45 17.54 -19.44 2.77
CA ASP A 45 17.50 -20.89 2.61
C ASP A 45 16.62 -21.32 1.43
N LYS A 46 15.48 -20.63 1.24
CA LYS A 46 14.49 -20.99 0.22
C LYS A 46 14.41 -20.01 -0.95
N GLY A 47 14.92 -18.79 -0.83
CA GLY A 47 14.65 -17.71 -1.78
C GLY A 47 13.28 -17.05 -1.56
N MET A 48 13.17 -15.79 -1.93
CA MET A 48 11.97 -14.97 -1.69
C MET A 48 10.77 -15.35 -2.58
N GLU A 49 11.04 -15.81 -3.79
CA GLU A 49 10.01 -16.26 -4.75
C GLU A 49 9.28 -17.50 -4.21
N ASN A 50 10.04 -18.50 -3.76
CA ASN A 50 9.48 -19.70 -3.14
C ASN A 50 8.67 -19.39 -1.87
N ILE A 51 9.09 -18.42 -1.05
CA ILE A 51 8.30 -17.96 0.10
C ILE A 51 6.96 -17.39 -0.36
N PHE A 52 6.98 -16.56 -1.40
CA PHE A 52 5.76 -15.99 -1.96
C PHE A 52 4.84 -17.07 -2.51
N GLU A 53 5.35 -18.04 -3.28
CA GLU A 53 4.57 -19.17 -3.79
C GLU A 53 3.98 -20.02 -2.65
N GLU A 54 4.74 -20.31 -1.59
CA GLU A 54 4.25 -21.03 -0.40
C GLU A 54 3.10 -20.27 0.28
N ILE A 55 3.20 -18.94 0.35
CA ILE A 55 2.12 -18.09 0.88
C ILE A 55 0.88 -18.16 -0.02
N ILE A 56 1.05 -18.05 -1.34
CA ILE A 56 -0.07 -18.11 -2.27
C ILE A 56 -0.77 -19.48 -2.18
N ALA A 57 -0.01 -20.57 -2.30
CA ALA A 57 -0.51 -21.93 -2.26
C ALA A 57 -1.23 -22.26 -0.95
N GLY A 58 -0.68 -21.83 0.19
CA GLY A 58 -1.26 -22.10 1.51
C GLY A 58 -2.48 -21.24 1.84
N ASN A 59 -2.62 -20.05 1.25
CA ASN A 59 -3.67 -19.10 1.64
C ASN A 59 -4.76 -18.89 0.58
N PHE A 60 -4.44 -19.01 -0.71
CA PHE A 60 -5.33 -18.63 -1.80
C PHE A 60 -5.44 -19.78 -2.83
N PRO A 61 -6.12 -20.89 -2.49
CA PRO A 61 -6.22 -22.05 -3.36
C PRO A 61 -6.86 -21.72 -4.73
N ASN A 62 -7.72 -20.70 -4.77
CA ASN A 62 -8.33 -20.17 -5.99
C ASN A 62 -7.36 -19.44 -6.93
N LEU A 63 -6.11 -19.23 -6.51
CA LEU A 63 -5.06 -18.61 -7.31
C LEU A 63 -3.98 -19.61 -7.75
N ASN A 64 -4.05 -20.88 -7.32
CA ASN A 64 -3.03 -21.90 -7.59
C ASN A 64 -2.97 -22.30 -9.07
N ASP A 65 -4.08 -22.19 -9.80
CA ASP A 65 -4.14 -22.48 -11.23
C ASP A 65 -3.56 -21.35 -12.10
N THR A 66 -3.17 -20.22 -11.47
CA THR A 66 -2.58 -19.08 -12.17
C THR A 66 -1.07 -19.06 -11.94
N GLU A 67 -0.30 -19.20 -13.02
CA GLU A 67 1.15 -19.00 -12.97
C GLU A 67 1.46 -17.49 -12.86
N PHE A 68 1.97 -17.07 -11.72
CA PHE A 68 2.37 -15.69 -11.48
C PHE A 68 3.81 -15.45 -11.96
N ARG A 69 3.99 -14.52 -12.89
CA ARG A 69 5.34 -14.11 -13.31
C ARG A 69 5.90 -13.04 -12.38
N ILE A 70 6.95 -13.39 -11.64
CA ILE A 70 7.71 -12.47 -10.80
C ILE A 70 8.85 -11.86 -11.64
N GLN A 71 9.03 -10.54 -11.56
CA GLN A 71 10.14 -9.82 -12.20
C GLN A 71 11.33 -9.63 -11.27
N GLU A 72 11.06 -9.39 -9.99
CA GLU A 72 12.09 -9.11 -9.00
C GLU A 72 11.55 -9.50 -7.62
N ALA A 73 12.40 -10.12 -6.81
CA ALA A 73 12.12 -10.38 -5.41
C ALA A 73 13.31 -9.89 -4.57
N ARG A 74 13.05 -8.99 -3.61
CA ARG A 74 14.11 -8.41 -2.77
C ARG A 74 13.65 -8.10 -1.36
N THR A 75 14.61 -8.10 -0.43
CA THR A 75 14.39 -7.70 0.96
C THR A 75 14.66 -6.22 1.13
N ALA A 76 13.71 -5.47 1.71
CA ALA A 76 13.86 -4.04 1.95
C ALA A 76 13.87 -3.71 3.45
N PRO A 77 14.86 -2.91 3.92
CA PRO A 77 16.01 -2.37 3.19
C PRO A 77 17.11 -3.43 2.91
N ASN A 78 17.92 -3.24 1.86
CA ASN A 78 18.95 -4.21 1.46
C ASN A 78 20.00 -4.47 2.56
N LYS A 79 20.33 -3.44 3.35
CA LYS A 79 21.28 -3.55 4.47
C LYS A 79 20.56 -4.03 5.74
N LEU A 80 21.08 -5.09 6.35
CA LEU A 80 20.64 -5.56 7.65
C LEU A 80 21.09 -4.58 8.74
N ASN A 81 20.16 -4.13 9.58
CA ASN A 81 20.48 -3.36 10.78
C ASN A 81 20.23 -4.25 12.01
N PRO A 82 21.28 -4.72 12.72
CA PRO A 82 21.14 -5.58 13.89
C PRO A 82 20.29 -4.98 15.01
N ASN A 83 20.22 -3.65 15.10
CA ASN A 83 19.47 -2.94 16.14
C ASN A 83 17.98 -2.81 15.84
N ARG A 84 17.51 -3.29 14.68
CA ARG A 84 16.10 -3.19 14.29
C ARG A 84 15.33 -4.37 14.89
N PRO A 85 14.33 -4.13 15.77
CA PRO A 85 13.59 -5.21 16.44
C PRO A 85 12.58 -5.90 15.53
N THR A 86 12.21 -5.28 14.40
CA THR A 86 11.26 -5.84 13.43
C THR A 86 11.98 -6.48 12.25
N PRO A 87 11.53 -7.65 11.78
CA PRO A 87 12.03 -8.23 10.54
C PRO A 87 11.87 -7.28 9.36
N ARG A 88 12.74 -7.41 8.37
CA ARG A 88 12.62 -6.69 7.10
C ARG A 88 11.40 -7.12 6.30
N HIS A 89 11.03 -6.30 5.33
CA HIS A 89 9.91 -6.59 4.44
C HIS A 89 10.42 -7.25 3.17
N ILE A 90 9.66 -8.19 2.60
CA ILE A 90 9.92 -8.71 1.26
C ILE A 90 9.12 -7.88 0.27
N ILE A 91 9.75 -7.46 -0.82
CA ILE A 91 9.11 -6.82 -1.96
C ILE A 91 9.16 -7.80 -3.13
N ILE A 92 7.97 -8.15 -3.63
CA ILE A 92 7.79 -8.96 -4.84
C ILE A 92 7.23 -8.05 -5.94
N LYS A 93 7.98 -7.88 -7.02
CA LYS A 93 7.53 -7.13 -8.20
C LYS A 93 6.92 -8.11 -9.19
N MET A 94 5.63 -7.95 -9.47
CA MET A 94 4.91 -8.76 -10.44
C MET A 94 5.17 -8.25 -11.86
N ALA A 95 5.12 -9.14 -12.85
CA ALA A 95 5.17 -8.75 -14.26
C ALA A 95 3.92 -7.99 -14.72
N LYS A 96 2.78 -8.26 -14.08
CA LYS A 96 1.49 -7.65 -14.40
C LYS A 96 0.86 -7.03 -13.16
N VAL A 97 0.37 -5.80 -13.30
CA VAL A 97 -0.37 -5.09 -12.25
C VAL A 97 -1.67 -5.82 -11.90
N THR A 98 -2.32 -6.45 -12.89
CA THR A 98 -3.56 -7.22 -12.70
C THR A 98 -3.38 -8.37 -11.72
N ASP A 99 -2.23 -9.04 -11.74
CA ASP A 99 -1.94 -10.17 -10.86
C ASP A 99 -1.77 -9.70 -9.42
N LYS A 100 -1.03 -8.59 -9.23
CA LYS A 100 -0.94 -7.92 -7.93
C LYS A 100 -2.30 -7.57 -7.37
N GLU A 101 -3.18 -6.97 -8.17
CA GLU A 101 -4.51 -6.54 -7.72
C GLU A 101 -5.36 -7.74 -7.29
N ARG A 102 -5.33 -8.84 -8.05
CA ARG A 102 -6.03 -10.08 -7.71
C ARG A 102 -5.54 -10.65 -6.38
N ILE A 103 -4.23 -10.73 -6.17
CA ILE A 103 -3.64 -11.24 -4.92
C ILE A 103 -4.01 -10.37 -3.73
N LEU A 104 -3.86 -9.03 -3.86
CA LEU A 104 -4.19 -8.11 -2.77
C LEU A 104 -5.68 -8.10 -2.47
N LYS A 105 -6.55 -8.30 -3.46
CA LYS A 105 -7.99 -8.46 -3.27
C LYS A 105 -8.29 -9.73 -2.46
N ALA A 106 -7.74 -10.88 -2.87
CA ALA A 106 -7.91 -12.13 -2.15
C ALA A 106 -7.39 -12.05 -0.70
N ALA A 107 -6.25 -11.38 -0.48
CA ALA A 107 -5.70 -11.15 0.85
C ALA A 107 -6.65 -10.34 1.75
N ARG A 108 -7.31 -9.30 1.21
CA ARG A 108 -8.30 -8.50 1.94
C ARG A 108 -9.56 -9.30 2.28
N GLU A 109 -10.02 -10.14 1.37
CA GLU A 109 -11.21 -10.98 1.57
C GLU A 109 -10.96 -12.06 2.64
N LYS A 110 -9.77 -12.70 2.61
CA LYS A 110 -9.39 -13.74 3.59
C LYS A 110 -9.19 -13.20 5.01
N LYS A 111 -8.75 -11.94 5.16
CA LYS A 111 -8.41 -11.23 6.42
C LYS A 111 -7.23 -11.81 7.21
N ASN A 112 -7.11 -13.13 7.29
CA ASN A 112 -6.05 -13.85 8.01
C ASN A 112 -5.14 -14.59 7.02
N VAL A 113 -4.01 -13.97 6.69
CA VAL A 113 -2.96 -14.57 5.85
C VAL A 113 -1.84 -15.05 6.79
N THR A 114 -1.37 -16.28 6.59
CA THR A 114 -0.34 -16.88 7.44
C THR A 114 0.81 -17.47 6.64
N TYR A 115 2.00 -17.51 7.24
CA TYR A 115 3.15 -18.24 6.72
C TYR A 115 3.69 -19.12 7.85
N LYS A 116 3.66 -20.45 7.65
CA LYS A 116 4.09 -21.44 8.66
C LYS A 116 3.50 -21.18 10.06
N GLY A 117 2.20 -20.91 10.11
CA GLY A 117 1.48 -20.61 11.36
C GLY A 117 1.66 -19.18 11.90
N THR A 118 2.56 -18.38 11.33
CA THR A 118 2.77 -16.97 11.73
C THR A 118 1.84 -16.04 10.93
N PRO A 119 1.06 -15.16 11.57
CA PRO A 119 0.25 -14.17 10.85
C PRO A 119 1.11 -13.14 10.13
N ILE A 120 0.88 -12.98 8.83
CA ILE A 120 1.59 -12.05 7.96
C ILE A 120 0.64 -11.01 7.36
N ARG A 121 1.20 -9.96 6.76
CA ARG A 121 0.41 -8.96 6.02
C ARG A 121 0.94 -8.79 4.61
N LEU A 122 0.01 -8.81 3.66
CA LEU A 122 0.25 -8.44 2.26
C LEU A 122 -0.33 -7.05 2.01
N SER A 123 0.51 -6.15 1.50
CA SER A 123 0.10 -4.79 1.15
C SER A 123 0.72 -4.37 -0.19
N ALA A 124 0.15 -3.36 -0.84
CA ALA A 124 0.81 -2.74 -1.98
C ALA A 124 1.98 -1.86 -1.48
N ASP A 125 3.09 -1.88 -2.21
CA ASP A 125 4.19 -0.93 -2.01
C ASP A 125 3.78 0.43 -2.60
N PHE A 126 3.75 1.47 -1.77
CA PHE A 126 3.43 2.84 -2.16
C PHE A 126 4.59 3.76 -1.77
N SER A 127 4.70 4.90 -2.44
CA SER A 127 5.55 6.00 -2.00
C SER A 127 5.15 6.51 -0.60
N THR A 128 6.09 7.09 0.12
CA THR A 128 5.87 7.68 1.45
C THR A 128 4.83 8.80 1.39
N GLU A 129 4.81 9.54 0.29
CA GLU A 129 3.93 10.67 0.03
C GLU A 129 2.50 10.20 -0.25
N ILE A 130 2.29 9.10 -0.98
CA ILE A 130 0.94 8.48 -1.11
C ILE A 130 0.46 7.96 0.23
N ILE A 131 1.33 7.33 1.01
CA ILE A 131 0.98 6.86 2.34
C ILE A 131 0.55 8.05 3.21
N GLN A 132 1.25 9.18 3.11
CA GLN A 132 0.94 10.40 3.83
C GLN A 132 -0.37 11.04 3.35
N ALA A 133 -0.56 11.23 2.04
CA ALA A 133 -1.80 11.74 1.47
C ALA A 133 -3.00 10.87 1.86
N ARG A 134 -2.83 9.53 1.93
CA ARG A 134 -3.88 8.63 2.43
C ARG A 134 -4.20 8.83 3.89
N ARG A 135 -3.20 9.08 4.74
CA ARG A 135 -3.42 9.40 6.17
C ARG A 135 -4.20 10.70 6.33
N GLU A 136 -3.80 11.74 5.60
CA GLU A 136 -4.48 13.03 5.61
C GLU A 136 -5.93 12.90 5.13
N TRP A 137 -6.16 12.17 4.04
CA TRP A 137 -7.52 11.82 3.58
C TRP A 137 -8.31 11.01 4.60
N GLN A 138 -7.68 10.06 5.30
CA GLN A 138 -8.33 9.29 6.35
C GLN A 138 -8.75 10.16 7.53
N GLU A 139 -7.94 11.13 7.94
CA GLU A 139 -8.29 12.08 9.00
C GLU A 139 -9.45 12.99 8.57
N ILE A 140 -9.42 13.53 7.34
CA ILE A 140 -10.55 14.30 6.79
C ILE A 140 -11.83 13.44 6.79
N PHE A 141 -11.74 12.21 6.29
CA PHE A 141 -12.88 11.30 6.23
C PHE A 141 -13.42 10.92 7.61
N LYS A 142 -12.54 10.77 8.61
CA LYS A 142 -12.92 10.54 10.01
C LYS A 142 -13.67 11.74 10.60
N VAL A 143 -13.21 12.96 10.33
CA VAL A 143 -13.91 14.20 10.71
C VAL A 143 -15.29 14.27 10.04
N LEU A 144 -15.38 13.97 8.74
CA LEU A 144 -16.64 13.97 8.01
C LEU A 144 -17.61 12.89 8.50
N LYS A 145 -17.13 11.69 8.85
CA LYS A 145 -17.96 10.63 9.45
C LYS A 145 -18.41 10.94 10.88
N GLY A 146 -17.56 11.61 11.67
CA GLY A 146 -17.92 12.09 13.00
C GLY A 146 -18.97 13.20 12.95
N LYS A 147 -18.94 14.02 11.89
CA LYS A 147 -20.04 14.88 11.46
C LYS A 147 -21.09 14.06 10.70
N LYS A 148 -21.67 13.02 11.31
CA LYS A 148 -22.99 12.55 10.86
C LYS A 148 -23.85 13.79 10.79
N TYR A 149 -24.27 14.15 9.57
CA TYR A 149 -25.11 15.29 9.29
C TYR A 149 -26.18 15.36 10.39
N ALA A 150 -26.11 16.41 11.21
CA ALA A 150 -27.24 16.79 12.03
C ALA A 150 -28.30 17.27 11.04
N THR A 151 -28.96 16.30 10.39
CA THR A 151 -30.11 16.52 9.55
C THR A 151 -31.20 17.00 10.51
N LYS A 152 -31.21 18.31 10.76
CA LYS A 152 -32.44 18.99 11.14
C LYS A 152 -33.32 18.89 9.90
N ASN A 153 -34.02 17.77 9.77
CA ASN A 153 -35.30 17.77 9.07
C ASN A 153 -36.18 18.69 9.90
N THR A 154 -36.15 20.00 9.61
CA THR A 154 -37.24 20.89 9.96
C THR A 154 -38.44 20.43 9.14
N LEU A 155 -39.21 19.48 9.69
CA LEU A 155 -40.63 19.39 9.38
C LEU A 155 -41.22 20.76 9.74
N SER A 156 -41.35 21.63 8.74
CA SER A 156 -42.30 22.73 8.83
C SER A 156 -43.68 22.15 8.54
N SER A 157 -44.28 21.51 9.55
CA SER A 157 -45.73 21.33 9.61
C SER A 157 -46.36 22.72 9.72
N LYS A 158 -46.71 23.30 8.57
CA LYS A 158 -47.70 24.38 8.51
C LYS A 158 -49.00 23.76 8.04
N ASN A 159 -49.89 23.53 8.98
CA ASN A 159 -51.33 23.50 8.76
C ASN A 159 -52.00 24.22 9.93
N ILE A 160 -53.19 24.77 9.66
CA ILE A 160 -54.12 25.55 10.50
C ILE A 160 -53.87 27.07 10.30
N ILE A 161 -54.72 27.86 9.62
CA ILE A 161 -56.20 27.86 9.47
C ILE A 161 -56.57 28.09 7.99
#